data_AF-A0A554NBB7-F1
#
_entry.id   AF-A0A554NBB7-F1
#
_cell.length_a   1.000
_cell.length_b   1.000
_cell.length_c   1.000
_cell.angle_alpha   90.00
_cell.angle_beta   90.00
_cell.angle_gamma   90.00
#
_symmetry.space_group_name_H-M   'P 1'
#
loop_
_entity.id
_entity.type
_entity.pdbx_description
1 polymer ?
#
loop_
_entity_poly.entity_id
_entity_poly.type
_entity_poly.pdbx_seq_one_letter_code
_entity_poly.pdbx_strand_id
1 'polypeptide(L)'
;MTLMSDSSAHNRISTRKLISELQRVAELCEGTPTTRDMLEYGEYSTTPYSNRFGSWTCALEEAGISPTESQKNRSERHRQLDKETIIAELQRVFEENGKVTKEVVDEHAEMSSTTVQSYFPGFNSALREANVPITHQVGVSETFECKGCGDEVTRAPWEFEQHEFQFCSYDCLQEPVFDATCDWCGKDTEVRVSHHKREDRTFCSDDCRSAFYKKNPSNAVEAECGYCGEAIVRNGAVVEQSENIYCSSECADQDRVVTKEELVADLQKTADDLGRTPTLKDITTHANHGIDTYYRRFDNYTDAVSEAGLPPNNSSEEVECLNCGNTERRPSSLVRTKTFCDQDCYFEWLRDGAENPHGTPDYDPNWPQQRSATLERDGYECQSCGMSKERHIDQYGTLPHVHHITKWHKFEDPEKRNALENLLTFCASCHTKWEHLPVKPEIG
;
A
#
# COMPACT_ATOMS: atom_id res chain seq x y z
N MET A 1 11.68 16.64 -23.87
CA MET A 1 10.62 17.48 -23.28
C MET A 1 10.30 16.89 -21.92
N THR A 2 10.82 17.54 -20.89
CA THR A 2 10.81 17.10 -19.50
C THR A 2 9.41 17.20 -18.92
N LEU A 3 8.82 16.09 -18.50
CA LEU A 3 7.65 16.09 -17.64
C LEU A 3 8.10 16.46 -16.23
N MET A 4 7.79 17.69 -15.83
CA MET A 4 7.95 18.14 -14.46
C MET A 4 6.91 17.40 -13.61
N SER A 5 7.39 16.66 -12.62
CA SER A 5 6.60 16.10 -11.52
C SER A 5 5.97 17.24 -10.72
N ASP A 6 4.64 17.30 -10.73
CA ASP A 6 3.84 18.33 -10.08
C ASP A 6 3.67 18.03 -8.57
N SER A 7 4.56 18.62 -7.74
CA SER A 7 4.49 18.58 -6.27
C SER A 7 3.39 19.48 -5.67
N SER A 8 2.36 19.90 -6.42
CA SER A 8 1.35 20.86 -5.94
C SER A 8 0.09 20.26 -5.31
N ALA A 9 -0.07 18.93 -5.27
CA ALA A 9 -1.31 18.30 -4.77
C ALA A 9 -1.48 18.34 -3.24
N HIS A 10 -0.39 18.39 -2.46
CA HIS A 10 -0.45 18.29 -0.98
C HIS A 10 -0.84 19.61 -0.26
N ASN A 11 -1.03 20.72 -0.98
CA ASN A 11 -1.26 22.04 -0.39
C ASN A 11 -2.73 22.54 -0.48
N ARG A 12 -3.71 21.67 -0.77
CA ARG A 12 -5.13 22.04 -0.88
C ARG A 12 -5.94 21.92 0.42
N ILE A 13 -5.40 21.27 1.47
CA ILE A 13 -6.09 21.08 2.76
C ILE A 13 -5.60 22.16 3.74
N SER A 14 -6.51 22.93 4.32
CA SER A 14 -6.16 24.02 5.24
C SER A 14 -5.80 23.48 6.63
N THR A 15 -4.92 24.20 7.34
CA THR A 15 -4.53 23.90 8.73
C THR A 15 -5.76 23.70 9.64
N ARG A 16 -6.79 24.53 9.47
CA ARG A 16 -8.05 24.43 10.21
C ARG A 16 -8.76 23.10 9.95
N LYS A 17 -8.81 22.64 8.70
CA LYS A 17 -9.42 21.36 8.35
C LYS A 17 -8.68 20.19 8.96
N LEU A 18 -7.34 20.23 8.94
CA LEU A 18 -6.54 19.19 9.60
C LEU A 18 -6.79 19.18 11.11
N ILE A 19 -6.73 20.32 11.81
CA ILE A 19 -7.01 20.38 13.25
C ILE A 19 -8.40 19.83 13.59
N SER A 20 -9.45 20.31 12.91
CA SER A 20 -10.82 19.86 13.16
C SER A 20 -10.99 18.37 12.89
N GLU A 21 -10.30 17.86 11.88
CA GLU A 21 -10.36 16.44 11.54
C GLU A 21 -9.66 15.54 12.56
N LEU A 22 -8.53 15.99 13.11
CA LEU A 22 -7.82 15.25 14.14
C LEU A 22 -8.59 15.23 15.46
N GLN A 23 -9.22 16.35 15.83
CA GLN A 23 -10.16 16.46 16.95
C GLN A 23 -11.31 15.48 16.80
N ARG A 24 -11.90 15.42 15.60
CA ARG A 24 -13.00 14.52 15.28
C ARG A 24 -12.64 13.05 15.44
N VAL A 25 -11.45 12.64 14.98
CA VAL A 25 -10.99 11.25 15.14
C VAL A 25 -10.69 10.91 16.60
N ALA A 26 -10.24 11.87 17.42
CA ALA A 26 -10.00 11.66 18.85
C ALA A 26 -11.23 11.34 19.68
N GLU A 27 -12.41 11.76 19.21
CA GLU A 27 -13.69 11.46 19.86
C GLU A 27 -14.21 10.04 19.52
N LEU A 28 -13.60 9.38 18.53
CA LEU A 28 -14.02 8.07 18.02
C LEU A 28 -13.20 6.90 18.55
N CYS A 29 -11.91 7.11 18.78
CA CYS A 29 -11.04 6.09 19.29
C CYS A 29 -11.06 6.03 20.83
N GLU A 30 -10.85 4.85 21.40
CA GLU A 30 -10.57 4.71 22.83
C GLU A 30 -9.16 5.26 23.12
N GLY A 31 -9.06 6.57 23.39
CA GLY A 31 -7.81 7.25 23.71
C GLY A 31 -7.30 8.19 22.60
N THR A 32 -5.99 8.45 22.57
CA THR A 32 -5.38 9.37 21.60
C THR A 32 -5.38 8.75 20.18
N PRO A 33 -5.79 9.48 19.13
CA PRO A 33 -5.73 9.01 17.75
C PRO A 33 -4.40 8.41 17.35
N THR A 34 -4.48 7.22 16.77
CA THR A 34 -3.38 6.53 16.11
C THR A 34 -3.50 6.64 14.60
N THR A 35 -2.44 6.24 13.89
CA THR A 35 -2.44 6.15 12.43
C THR A 35 -3.55 5.22 11.91
N ARG A 36 -3.90 4.17 12.65
CA ARG A 36 -4.99 3.25 12.28
C ARG A 36 -6.35 3.93 12.40
N ASP A 37 -6.56 4.69 13.47
CA ASP A 37 -7.81 5.43 13.68
C ASP A 37 -8.00 6.53 12.62
N MET A 38 -6.91 7.14 12.14
CA MET A 38 -6.97 8.06 11.01
C MET A 38 -7.28 7.38 9.67
N LEU A 39 -6.97 6.10 9.51
CA LEU A 39 -7.31 5.36 8.30
C LEU A 39 -8.76 4.83 8.35
N GLU A 40 -9.22 4.47 9.54
CA GLU A 40 -10.58 3.96 9.76
C GLU A 40 -11.61 5.08 9.80
N TYR A 41 -11.25 6.18 10.47
CA TYR A 41 -12.18 7.26 10.70
C TYR A 41 -11.84 8.51 9.90
N GLY A 42 -10.57 8.77 9.59
CA GLY A 42 -10.09 10.05 9.05
C GLY A 42 -10.34 10.28 7.56
N GLU A 43 -10.68 11.52 7.21
CA GLU A 43 -10.80 12.07 5.85
C GLU A 43 -9.42 12.24 5.18
N TYR A 44 -8.37 12.36 6.00
CA TYR A 44 -7.00 12.59 5.55
C TYR A 44 -6.03 11.57 6.13
N SER A 45 -5.07 11.13 5.31
CA SER A 45 -3.94 10.32 5.79
C SER A 45 -3.10 11.10 6.82
N THR A 46 -2.26 10.41 7.59
CA THR A 46 -1.44 11.04 8.64
C THR A 46 -0.34 11.98 8.10
N THR A 47 0.02 11.86 6.82
CA THR A 47 1.12 12.60 6.19
C THR A 47 0.89 14.12 6.12
N PRO A 48 -0.29 14.63 5.67
CA PRO A 48 -0.65 16.05 5.75
C PRO A 48 -0.45 16.70 7.13
N TYR A 49 -0.69 15.97 8.22
CA TYR A 49 -0.55 16.46 9.58
C TYR A 49 0.92 16.65 9.95
N SER A 50 1.76 15.64 9.72
CA SER A 50 3.19 15.74 9.98
C SER A 50 3.84 16.86 9.15
N ASN A 51 3.47 17.00 7.87
CA ASN A 51 4.01 18.03 6.99
C ASN A 51 3.57 19.44 7.37
N ARG A 52 2.34 19.62 7.87
CA ARG A 52 1.78 20.96 8.19
C ARG A 52 2.20 21.46 9.57
N PHE A 53 2.23 20.57 10.55
CA PHE A 53 2.46 20.90 11.96
C PHE A 53 3.88 20.56 12.42
N GLY A 54 4.73 20.09 11.51
CA GLY A 54 6.11 19.65 11.78
C GLY A 54 6.20 18.26 12.42
N SER A 55 5.18 17.82 13.16
CA SER A 55 5.08 16.46 13.67
C SER A 55 3.63 16.05 13.94
N TRP A 56 3.40 14.74 14.06
CA TRP A 56 2.10 14.18 14.44
C TRP A 56 1.63 14.66 15.82
N THR A 57 2.53 14.79 16.80
CA THR A 57 2.15 15.26 18.14
C THR A 57 1.94 16.76 18.20
N CYS A 58 2.65 17.56 17.39
CA CYS A 58 2.32 18.97 17.26
C CYS A 58 0.93 19.13 16.65
N ALA A 59 0.56 18.28 15.68
CA ALA A 59 -0.81 18.26 15.17
C ALA A 59 -1.82 17.92 16.28
N LEU A 60 -1.54 16.91 17.13
CA LEU A 60 -2.39 16.54 18.27
C LEU A 60 -2.52 17.68 19.29
N GLU A 61 -1.42 18.34 19.63
CA GLU A 61 -1.39 19.46 20.59
C GLU A 61 -2.13 20.70 20.07
N GLU A 62 -1.94 21.05 18.79
CA GLU A 62 -2.69 22.11 18.10
C GLU A 62 -4.18 21.76 17.99
N ALA A 63 -4.50 20.47 17.96
CA ALA A 63 -5.84 19.93 18.07
C ALA A 63 -6.36 19.85 19.53
N GLY A 64 -5.58 20.24 20.54
CA GLY A 64 -5.99 20.16 21.95
C GLY A 64 -6.10 18.73 22.49
N ILE A 65 -5.53 17.76 21.78
CA ILE A 65 -5.52 16.35 22.17
C ILE A 65 -4.19 16.06 22.86
N SER A 66 -4.27 15.50 24.06
CA SER A 66 -3.06 15.07 24.78
C SER A 66 -2.44 13.84 24.10
N PRO A 67 -1.18 13.92 23.62
CA PRO A 67 -0.49 12.74 23.12
C PRO A 67 -0.24 11.74 24.26
N THR A 68 -0.25 10.44 23.98
CA THR A 68 0.13 9.42 24.99
C THR A 68 1.58 9.60 25.42
N GLU A 69 1.95 9.06 26.59
CA GLU A 69 3.33 9.14 27.09
C GLU A 69 4.36 8.55 26.10
N SER A 70 3.98 7.50 25.37
CA SER A 70 4.80 6.93 24.29
C SER A 70 4.98 7.88 23.09
N GLN A 71 3.96 8.65 22.75
CA GLN A 71 3.97 9.64 21.66
C GLN A 71 4.70 10.92 22.10
N LYS A 72 4.55 11.37 23.35
CA LYS A 72 5.31 12.47 23.95
C LYS A 72 6.80 12.16 23.96
N ASN A 73 7.21 11.00 24.49
CA ASN A 73 8.61 10.58 24.50
C ASN A 73 9.23 10.48 23.09
N ARG A 74 8.46 10.03 22.09
CA ARG A 74 8.91 10.00 20.68
C ARG A 74 9.07 11.40 20.09
N SER A 75 8.30 12.37 20.58
CA SER A 75 8.20 13.70 19.98
C SER A 75 9.00 14.75 20.71
N GLU A 76 9.25 14.59 22.00
CA GLU A 76 10.19 15.39 22.77
C GLU A 76 11.63 15.16 22.29
N ARG A 77 11.97 13.90 21.91
CA ARG A 77 13.19 13.59 21.15
C ARG A 77 13.27 14.29 19.79
N HIS A 78 12.13 14.56 19.14
CA HIS A 78 12.07 15.24 17.83
C HIS A 78 11.96 16.77 17.95
N ARG A 79 11.35 17.33 19.00
CA ARG A 79 11.14 18.78 19.21
C ARG A 79 12.44 19.50 19.58
N GLN A 80 13.41 18.76 20.09
CA GLN A 80 14.78 19.23 20.33
C GLN A 80 15.63 19.25 19.05
N LEU A 81 15.07 18.85 17.90
CA LEU A 81 15.73 18.80 16.61
C LEU A 81 15.01 19.75 15.64
N ASP A 82 15.63 20.88 15.32
CA ASP A 82 15.27 21.71 14.17
C ASP A 82 16.20 21.40 12.98
N LYS A 83 15.88 21.96 11.80
CA LYS A 83 16.70 21.73 10.60
C LYS A 83 18.13 22.20 10.82
N GLU A 84 18.30 23.31 11.53
CA GLU A 84 19.59 23.91 11.87
C GLU A 84 20.44 22.98 12.75
N THR A 85 19.83 22.32 13.74
CA THR A 85 20.46 21.36 14.64
C THR A 85 20.83 20.09 13.90
N ILE A 86 19.94 19.60 13.02
CA ILE A 86 20.24 18.44 12.16
C ILE A 86 21.38 18.79 11.18
N ILE A 87 21.38 19.99 10.60
CA ILE A 87 22.46 20.46 9.73
C ILE A 87 23.79 20.55 10.48
N ALA A 88 23.79 21.15 11.67
CA ALA A 88 24.97 21.29 12.52
C ALA A 88 25.52 19.92 12.92
N GLU A 89 24.64 18.97 13.22
CA GLU A 89 25.04 17.60 13.53
C GLU A 89 25.63 16.88 12.31
N LEU A 90 25.00 16.99 11.14
CA LEU A 90 25.54 16.39 9.91
C LEU A 90 26.92 16.99 9.56
N GLN A 91 27.13 18.28 9.83
CA GLN A 91 28.45 18.93 9.69
C GLN A 91 29.45 18.40 10.72
N ARG A 92 29.08 18.27 12.00
CA ARG A 92 29.93 17.68 13.04
C ARG A 92 30.34 16.25 12.70
N VAL A 93 29.37 15.41 12.32
CA VAL A 93 29.60 14.02 11.92
C VAL A 93 30.54 13.97 10.71
N PHE A 94 30.41 14.90 9.75
CA PHE A 94 31.34 15.03 8.63
C PHE A 94 32.76 15.43 9.07
N GLU A 95 32.91 16.38 9.99
CA GLU A 95 34.22 16.81 10.51
C GLU A 95 34.95 15.68 11.25
N GLU A 96 34.23 14.87 12.02
CA GLU A 96 34.81 13.78 12.81
C GLU A 96 35.13 12.53 11.96
N ASN A 97 34.32 12.24 10.93
CA ASN A 97 34.40 10.98 10.20
C ASN A 97 34.87 11.14 8.74
N GLY A 98 34.94 12.37 8.22
CA GLY A 98 35.31 12.68 6.83
C GLY A 98 34.27 12.27 5.77
N LYS A 99 33.14 11.67 6.18
CA LYS A 99 32.04 11.21 5.34
C LYS A 99 30.74 11.14 6.13
N VAL A 100 29.60 11.22 5.44
CA VAL A 100 28.27 11.09 6.06
C VAL A 100 27.37 10.17 5.24
N THR A 101 27.23 8.91 5.69
CA THR A 101 26.27 7.93 5.16
C THR A 101 25.14 7.70 6.16
N LYS A 102 24.08 6.98 5.76
CA LYS A 102 22.99 6.65 6.70
C LYS A 102 23.50 5.82 7.89
N GLU A 103 24.34 4.84 7.61
CA GLU A 103 24.98 3.98 8.61
C GLU A 103 25.87 4.80 9.55
N VAL A 104 26.69 5.72 9.02
CA VAL A 104 27.55 6.59 9.84
C VAL A 104 26.70 7.51 10.72
N VAL A 105 25.56 8.01 10.23
CA VAL A 105 24.63 8.80 11.04
C VAL A 105 23.99 7.94 12.12
N ASP A 106 23.51 6.73 11.79
CA ASP A 106 22.89 5.82 12.75
C ASP A 106 23.87 5.33 13.84
N GLU A 107 25.17 5.26 13.55
CA GLU A 107 26.22 4.84 14.48
C GLU A 107 26.85 6.00 15.28
N HIS A 108 26.99 7.19 14.70
CA HIS A 108 27.83 8.28 15.25
C HIS A 108 27.12 9.61 15.48
N ALA A 109 25.89 9.79 14.99
CA ALA A 109 25.12 10.99 15.24
C ALA A 109 24.19 10.83 16.46
N GLU A 110 23.78 11.95 17.03
CA GLU A 110 22.78 11.99 18.09
C GLU A 110 21.35 11.66 17.59
N MET A 111 21.19 11.48 16.27
CA MET A 111 19.92 11.19 15.60
C MET A 111 20.07 10.11 14.54
N SER A 112 18.96 9.40 14.27
CA SER A 112 18.92 8.38 13.21
C SER A 112 18.83 9.00 11.81
N SER A 113 19.30 8.26 10.81
CA SER A 113 19.16 8.56 9.39
C SER A 113 17.70 8.66 8.92
N THR A 114 16.79 8.00 9.65
CA THR A 114 15.33 8.09 9.44
C THR A 114 14.78 9.40 9.99
N THR A 115 15.27 9.85 11.15
CA THR A 115 14.96 11.17 11.71
C THR A 115 15.43 12.29 10.78
N VAL A 116 16.60 12.17 10.14
CA VAL A 116 17.03 13.13 9.12
C VAL A 116 16.04 13.18 7.94
N GLN A 117 15.54 12.04 7.46
CA GLN A 117 14.62 11.97 6.33
C GLN A 117 13.22 12.53 6.61
N SER A 118 12.79 12.63 7.88
CA SER A 118 11.50 13.23 8.20
C SER A 118 11.51 14.76 8.15
N TYR A 119 12.70 15.41 8.14
CA TYR A 119 12.85 16.88 8.13
C TYR A 119 13.27 17.44 6.77
N PHE A 120 13.77 16.59 5.88
CA PHE A 120 14.22 16.97 4.54
C PHE A 120 13.51 16.13 3.48
N PRO A 121 13.30 16.62 2.24
CA PRO A 121 12.71 15.84 1.15
C PRO A 121 13.43 14.51 0.82
N GLY A 122 14.63 14.31 1.37
CA GLY A 122 15.39 13.07 1.37
C GLY A 122 16.74 13.29 2.04
N PHE A 123 17.44 12.19 2.38
CA PHE A 123 18.75 12.24 3.06
C PHE A 123 19.79 13.06 2.27
N ASN A 124 19.84 12.90 0.94
CA ASN A 124 20.74 13.67 0.08
C ASN A 124 20.38 15.17 0.03
N SER A 125 19.11 15.53 0.24
CA SER A 125 18.71 16.93 0.33
C SER A 125 19.19 17.55 1.65
N ALA A 126 19.16 16.79 2.74
CA ALA A 126 19.74 17.20 4.02
C ALA A 126 21.25 17.48 3.91
N LEU A 127 22.01 16.60 3.23
CA LEU A 127 23.44 16.81 3.00
C LEU A 127 23.72 18.06 2.15
N ARG A 128 22.93 18.32 1.10
CA ARG A 128 23.03 19.55 0.29
C ARG A 128 22.74 20.80 1.11
N GLU A 129 21.66 20.78 1.90
CA GLU A 129 21.30 21.91 2.77
C GLU A 129 22.34 22.12 3.87
N ALA A 130 22.97 21.06 4.38
CA ALA A 130 24.06 21.12 5.35
C ALA A 130 25.41 21.53 4.75
N ASN A 131 25.50 21.72 3.43
CA ASN A 131 26.75 21.93 2.70
C ASN A 131 27.82 20.86 3.02
N VAL A 132 27.36 19.68 3.39
CA VAL A 132 28.21 18.50 3.57
C VAL A 132 28.36 17.87 2.20
N PRO A 133 29.59 17.62 1.71
CA PRO A 133 29.79 16.88 0.48
C PRO A 133 29.01 15.58 0.57
N ILE A 134 28.01 15.41 -0.31
CA ILE A 134 27.38 14.11 -0.51
C ILE A 134 28.53 13.22 -0.87
N THR A 135 28.93 12.39 0.09
CA THR A 135 30.24 11.80 0.04
C THR A 135 30.17 10.70 -0.99
N HIS A 136 30.61 11.03 -2.21
CA HIS A 136 31.54 10.25 -3.01
C HIS A 136 32.39 11.25 -3.84
N GLN A 137 33.39 11.81 -3.13
CA GLN A 137 34.60 12.57 -3.48
C GLN A 137 34.57 13.89 -4.29
N VAL A 138 35.49 14.80 -3.90
CA VAL A 138 35.77 16.11 -4.51
C VAL A 138 37.04 16.00 -5.39
N GLY A 139 36.96 16.30 -6.71
CA GLY A 139 38.09 16.91 -7.44
C GLY A 139 38.58 16.43 -8.83
N VAL A 140 38.06 15.41 -9.53
CA VAL A 140 38.78 14.91 -10.73
C VAL A 140 37.82 14.40 -11.82
N SER A 141 37.72 15.08 -12.97
CA SER A 141 37.21 14.46 -14.20
C SER A 141 38.35 13.75 -14.92
N GLU A 142 38.14 12.52 -15.40
CA GLU A 142 39.14 11.69 -16.08
C GLU A 142 38.79 11.50 -17.56
N THR A 143 39.83 11.32 -18.39
CA THR A 143 39.70 11.05 -19.84
C THR A 143 40.00 9.58 -20.13
N PHE A 144 39.13 8.92 -20.90
CA PHE A 144 39.21 7.50 -21.24
C PHE A 144 39.07 7.26 -22.75
N GLU A 145 39.62 6.16 -23.25
CA GLU A 145 39.42 5.70 -24.62
C GLU A 145 38.12 4.87 -24.73
N CYS A 146 37.23 5.25 -25.66
CA CYS A 146 36.01 4.51 -25.98
C CYS A 146 36.34 3.13 -26.58
N LYS A 147 35.83 2.04 -25.99
CA LYS A 147 36.03 0.66 -26.49
C LYS A 147 35.21 0.30 -27.71
N GLY A 148 34.20 1.11 -28.06
CA GLY A 148 33.44 0.93 -29.30
C GLY A 148 34.15 1.55 -30.51
N CYS A 149 34.60 2.81 -30.40
CA CYS A 149 35.15 3.56 -31.54
C CYS A 149 36.63 3.99 -31.42
N GLY A 150 37.23 3.94 -30.22
CA GLY A 150 38.60 4.39 -29.96
C GLY A 150 38.78 5.88 -29.64
N ASP A 151 37.71 6.68 -29.63
CA ASP A 151 37.79 8.12 -29.33
C ASP A 151 38.00 8.43 -27.84
N GLU A 152 38.65 9.55 -27.52
CA GLU A 152 38.84 10.03 -26.15
C GLU A 152 37.59 10.72 -25.58
N VAL A 153 37.22 10.40 -24.34
CA VAL A 153 36.01 10.89 -23.66
C VAL A 153 36.35 11.36 -22.25
N THR A 154 36.02 12.61 -21.89
CA THR A 154 36.26 13.19 -20.55
C THR A 154 34.97 13.34 -19.74
N ARG A 155 34.90 12.70 -18.55
CA ARG A 155 33.68 12.63 -17.72
C ARG A 155 33.98 12.55 -16.22
N ALA A 156 32.95 12.68 -15.39
CA ALA A 156 33.06 12.54 -13.94
C ALA A 156 33.10 11.05 -13.53
N PRO A 157 33.91 10.65 -12.53
CA PRO A 157 34.14 9.24 -12.18
C PRO A 157 32.85 8.42 -11.94
N TRP A 158 31.87 8.98 -11.23
CA TRP A 158 30.61 8.27 -10.94
C TRP A 158 29.63 8.17 -12.13
N GLU A 159 29.83 8.88 -13.24
CA GLU A 159 29.02 8.62 -14.45
C GLU A 159 29.32 7.23 -15.03
N PHE A 160 30.46 6.60 -14.69
CA PHE A 160 30.92 5.38 -15.34
C PHE A 160 31.61 4.35 -14.43
N GLU A 161 31.80 4.63 -13.13
CA GLU A 161 32.40 3.74 -12.11
C GLU A 161 31.79 2.34 -11.98
N GLN A 162 30.73 2.04 -12.71
CA GLN A 162 30.03 0.77 -12.61
C GLN A 162 30.02 -0.07 -13.89
N HIS A 163 30.89 0.25 -14.85
CA HIS A 163 31.06 -0.51 -16.08
C HIS A 163 32.56 -0.66 -16.39
N GLU A 164 33.03 -1.90 -16.55
CA GLU A 164 34.43 -2.25 -16.84
C GLU A 164 34.94 -1.63 -18.16
N PHE A 165 34.03 -1.31 -19.10
CA PHE A 165 34.33 -0.77 -20.41
C PHE A 165 33.72 0.63 -20.62
N GLN A 166 34.47 1.53 -21.25
CA GLN A 166 34.11 2.93 -21.47
C GLN A 166 33.60 3.16 -22.90
N PHE A 167 32.50 3.91 -23.10
CA PHE A 167 31.91 4.15 -24.43
C PHE A 167 31.46 5.59 -24.61
N CYS A 168 31.66 6.17 -25.80
CA CYS A 168 31.30 7.55 -26.12
C CYS A 168 29.81 7.75 -26.45
N SER A 169 29.09 6.67 -26.77
CA SER A 169 27.70 6.69 -27.19
C SER A 169 26.98 5.38 -26.86
N TYR A 170 25.65 5.43 -26.87
CA TYR A 170 24.80 4.24 -26.74
C TYR A 170 25.05 3.22 -27.86
N ASP A 171 25.36 3.69 -29.08
CA ASP A 171 25.64 2.82 -30.22
C ASP A 171 26.96 2.04 -29.99
N CYS A 172 28.00 2.72 -29.53
CA CYS A 172 29.28 2.09 -29.17
C CYS A 172 29.16 1.05 -28.03
N LEU A 173 28.16 1.18 -27.15
CA LEU A 173 27.87 0.21 -26.09
C LEU A 173 27.25 -1.11 -26.62
N GLN A 174 26.61 -1.08 -27.80
CA GLN A 174 25.88 -2.23 -28.34
C GLN A 174 26.72 -3.16 -29.22
N GLU A 175 27.93 -2.74 -29.61
CA GLU A 175 28.74 -3.42 -30.63
C GLU A 175 29.76 -4.47 -30.12
N PRO A 176 30.41 -4.36 -28.95
CA PRO A 176 31.39 -5.36 -28.54
C PRO A 176 30.76 -6.62 -27.92
N VAL A 177 31.19 -7.78 -28.42
CA VAL A 177 30.96 -9.12 -27.85
C VAL A 177 32.28 -9.73 -27.38
N PHE A 178 32.27 -10.48 -26.28
CA PHE A 178 33.44 -11.20 -25.78
C PHE A 178 33.09 -12.64 -25.39
N ASP A 179 34.11 -13.51 -25.39
CA ASP A 179 33.99 -14.90 -24.97
C ASP A 179 33.95 -15.03 -23.44
N ALA A 180 32.98 -15.76 -22.91
CA ALA A 180 32.80 -16.00 -21.48
C ALA A 180 32.21 -17.38 -21.19
N THR A 181 32.35 -17.87 -19.95
CA THR A 181 31.71 -19.11 -19.50
C THR A 181 30.49 -18.78 -18.65
N CYS A 182 29.38 -19.50 -18.85
CA CYS A 182 28.16 -19.28 -18.06
C CYS A 182 28.28 -19.78 -16.61
N ASP A 183 28.00 -18.94 -15.63
CA ASP A 183 28.08 -19.24 -14.19
C ASP A 183 27.03 -20.22 -13.68
N TRP A 184 25.98 -20.49 -14.46
CA TRP A 184 24.96 -21.48 -14.10
C TRP A 184 25.21 -22.85 -14.74
N CYS A 185 25.41 -22.91 -16.05
CA CYS A 185 25.51 -24.16 -16.79
C CYS A 185 26.94 -24.57 -17.18
N GLY A 186 27.92 -23.67 -17.03
CA GLY A 186 29.33 -23.90 -17.33
C GLY A 186 29.68 -23.92 -18.82
N LYS A 187 28.77 -23.51 -19.71
CA LYS A 187 28.99 -23.50 -21.16
C LYS A 187 29.69 -22.21 -21.62
N ASP A 188 30.65 -22.35 -22.51
CA ASP A 188 31.28 -21.21 -23.21
C ASP A 188 30.28 -20.53 -24.17
N THR A 189 30.27 -19.20 -24.16
CA THR A 189 29.30 -18.36 -24.85
C THR A 189 29.90 -17.00 -25.21
N GLU A 190 29.45 -16.41 -26.30
CA GLU A 190 29.71 -14.99 -26.58
C GLU A 190 28.63 -14.15 -25.91
N VAL A 191 29.02 -13.10 -25.18
CA VAL A 191 28.09 -12.18 -24.52
C VAL A 191 28.38 -10.73 -24.88
N ARG A 192 27.32 -9.94 -25.00
CA ARG A 192 27.42 -8.48 -25.19
C ARG A 192 27.86 -7.83 -23.89
N VAL A 193 28.64 -6.75 -23.99
CA VAL A 193 29.05 -5.96 -22.81
C VAL A 193 27.85 -5.49 -21.97
N SER A 194 26.73 -5.13 -22.61
CA SER A 194 25.49 -4.75 -21.89
C SER A 194 24.83 -5.88 -21.09
N HIS A 195 25.12 -7.14 -21.44
CA HIS A 195 24.62 -8.33 -20.74
C HIS A 195 25.58 -8.80 -19.64
N HIS A 196 26.82 -8.30 -19.64
CA HIS A 196 27.76 -8.46 -18.53
C HIS A 196 27.47 -7.41 -17.46
N LYS A 197 26.61 -7.75 -16.50
CA LYS A 197 26.25 -6.85 -15.40
C LYS A 197 27.16 -7.08 -14.19
N ARG A 198 27.67 -5.97 -13.64
CA ARG A 198 28.21 -5.58 -12.30
C ARG A 198 28.54 -6.61 -11.20
N GLU A 199 28.03 -7.84 -11.21
CA GLU A 199 28.21 -8.84 -10.14
C GLU A 199 29.18 -9.98 -10.54
N ASP A 200 30.03 -9.78 -11.55
CA ASP A 200 30.95 -10.80 -12.12
C ASP A 200 30.26 -12.09 -12.61
N ARG A 201 28.96 -12.03 -12.95
CA ARG A 201 28.20 -13.20 -13.38
C ARG A 201 27.72 -13.09 -14.82
N THR A 202 28.02 -14.13 -15.57
CA THR A 202 27.71 -14.29 -16.98
C THR A 202 26.74 -15.45 -17.18
N PHE A 203 25.67 -15.21 -17.94
CA PHE A 203 24.68 -16.24 -18.26
C PHE A 203 24.51 -16.37 -19.77
N CYS A 204 24.51 -17.61 -20.27
CA CYS A 204 24.34 -17.86 -21.71
C CYS A 204 22.89 -17.70 -22.20
N SER A 205 21.93 -17.54 -21.28
CA SER A 205 20.51 -17.37 -21.58
C SER A 205 19.75 -16.77 -20.40
N ASP A 206 18.58 -16.19 -20.68
CA ASP A 206 17.63 -15.75 -19.64
C ASP A 206 17.16 -16.92 -18.75
N ASP A 207 17.04 -18.14 -19.29
CA ASP A 207 16.70 -19.34 -18.52
C ASP A 207 17.76 -19.67 -17.47
N CYS A 208 19.04 -19.63 -17.85
CA CYS A 208 20.16 -19.85 -16.93
C CYS A 208 20.23 -18.79 -15.84
N ARG A 209 20.02 -17.52 -16.22
CA ARG A 209 19.93 -16.41 -15.25
C ARG A 209 18.77 -16.61 -14.27
N SER A 210 17.60 -16.96 -14.78
CA SER A 210 16.38 -17.14 -13.97
C SER A 210 16.52 -18.33 -13.02
N ALA A 211 17.09 -19.44 -13.48
CA ALA A 211 17.36 -20.62 -12.65
C ALA A 211 18.36 -20.31 -11.52
N PHE A 212 19.41 -19.54 -11.83
CA PHE A 212 20.39 -19.10 -10.85
C PHE A 212 19.75 -18.26 -9.72
N TYR A 213 19.00 -17.20 -10.07
CA TYR A 213 18.38 -16.33 -9.06
C TYR A 213 17.20 -16.98 -8.32
N LYS A 214 16.54 -17.98 -8.93
CA LYS A 214 15.54 -18.80 -8.21
C LYS A 214 16.16 -19.58 -7.05
N LYS A 215 17.41 -20.03 -7.20
CA LYS A 215 18.15 -20.71 -6.12
C LYS A 215 18.95 -19.77 -5.20
N ASN A 216 19.20 -18.53 -5.63
CA ASN A 216 20.00 -17.55 -4.90
C ASN A 216 19.27 -16.18 -4.84
N PRO A 217 18.18 -16.07 -4.07
CA PRO A 217 17.42 -14.83 -3.97
C PRO A 217 18.18 -13.76 -3.18
N SER A 218 18.33 -12.56 -3.76
CA SER A 218 19.08 -11.44 -3.16
C SER A 218 18.44 -10.85 -1.90
N ASN A 219 17.11 -10.90 -1.77
CA ASN A 219 16.35 -10.51 -0.58
C ASN A 219 15.43 -11.67 -0.19
N ALA A 220 15.98 -12.68 0.49
CA ALA A 220 15.25 -13.88 0.85
C ALA A 220 14.16 -13.58 1.89
N VAL A 221 12.89 -13.78 1.51
CA VAL A 221 11.72 -13.67 2.38
C VAL A 221 11.00 -15.02 2.38
N GLU A 222 10.50 -15.41 3.55
CA GLU A 222 9.61 -16.56 3.70
C GLU A 222 8.22 -16.20 3.18
N ALA A 223 7.69 -17.04 2.29
CA ALA A 223 6.35 -16.96 1.75
C ALA A 223 5.72 -18.36 1.76
N GLU A 224 4.42 -18.44 1.62
CA GLU A 224 3.72 -19.71 1.48
C GLU A 224 3.46 -20.00 0.00
N CYS A 225 3.59 -21.27 -0.40
CA CYS A 225 3.17 -21.69 -1.72
C CYS A 225 1.66 -21.50 -1.86
N GLY A 226 1.21 -20.69 -2.82
CA GLY A 226 -0.20 -20.40 -3.06
C GLY A 226 -1.07 -21.61 -3.46
N TYR A 227 -0.46 -22.77 -3.68
CA TYR A 227 -1.13 -24.06 -3.89
C TYR A 227 -1.10 -24.93 -2.62
N CYS A 228 0.09 -25.46 -2.28
CA CYS A 228 0.23 -26.47 -1.22
C CYS A 228 0.46 -25.90 0.19
N GLY A 229 0.57 -24.57 0.35
CA GLY A 229 0.83 -23.92 1.64
C GLY A 229 2.23 -24.13 2.22
N GLU A 230 3.10 -24.90 1.55
CA GLU A 230 4.46 -25.16 2.04
C GLU A 230 5.28 -23.87 2.11
N ALA A 231 6.00 -23.70 3.21
CA ALA A 231 6.90 -22.57 3.41
C ALA A 231 8.04 -22.59 2.37
N ILE A 232 8.18 -21.50 1.61
CA ILE A 232 9.18 -21.33 0.57
C ILE A 232 9.95 -20.03 0.76
N VAL A 233 11.22 -20.06 0.34
CA VAL A 233 12.05 -18.87 0.31
C VAL A 233 12.09 -18.30 -1.10
N ARG A 234 11.77 -17.01 -1.22
CA ARG A 234 11.77 -16.27 -2.49
C ARG A 234 12.34 -14.88 -2.31
N ASN A 235 12.60 -14.21 -3.44
CA ASN A 235 13.00 -12.81 -3.39
C ASN A 235 11.80 -11.95 -2.98
N GLY A 236 11.96 -11.08 -1.98
CA GLY A 236 10.90 -10.22 -1.45
C GLY A 236 10.20 -9.37 -2.51
N ALA A 237 10.93 -8.87 -3.53
CA ALA A 237 10.30 -8.11 -4.62
C ALA A 237 9.32 -8.96 -5.45
N VAL A 238 9.57 -10.27 -5.58
CA VAL A 238 8.67 -11.20 -6.26
C VAL A 238 7.42 -11.46 -5.41
N VAL A 239 7.59 -11.53 -4.08
CA VAL A 239 6.48 -11.65 -3.11
C VAL A 239 5.58 -10.42 -3.14
N GLU A 240 6.15 -9.22 -3.24
CA GLU A 240 5.38 -7.98 -3.29
C GLU A 240 4.61 -7.78 -4.60
N GLN A 241 5.14 -8.27 -5.72
CA GLN A 241 4.56 -8.03 -7.06
C GLN A 241 3.62 -9.13 -7.54
N SER A 242 3.71 -10.32 -6.96
CA SER A 242 2.94 -11.47 -7.40
C SER A 242 1.83 -11.71 -6.40
N GLU A 243 0.58 -11.78 -6.87
CA GLU A 243 -0.55 -12.20 -6.02
C GLU A 243 -0.35 -13.62 -5.47
N ASN A 244 0.38 -14.47 -6.20
CA ASN A 244 0.67 -15.85 -5.80
C ASN A 244 2.08 -16.28 -6.19
N ILE A 245 2.67 -17.13 -5.36
CA ILE A 245 4.00 -17.72 -5.58
C ILE A 245 3.93 -19.22 -5.34
N TYR A 246 4.59 -20.00 -6.19
CA TYR A 246 4.56 -21.46 -6.12
C TYR A 246 5.94 -22.06 -5.78
N CYS A 247 5.94 -23.17 -5.05
CA CYS A 247 7.16 -23.89 -4.71
C CYS A 247 7.80 -24.53 -5.96
N SER A 248 6.97 -24.99 -6.91
CA SER A 248 7.37 -25.64 -8.16
C SER A 248 6.47 -25.26 -9.33
N SER A 249 6.90 -25.60 -10.56
CA SER A 249 6.07 -25.51 -11.76
C SER A 249 4.84 -26.41 -11.66
N GLU A 250 5.00 -27.58 -11.05
CA GLU A 250 3.92 -28.54 -10.82
C GLU A 250 2.83 -27.95 -9.92
N CYS A 251 3.20 -27.26 -8.83
CA CYS A 251 2.23 -26.56 -7.99
C CYS A 251 1.53 -25.43 -8.73
N ALA A 252 2.25 -24.68 -9.58
CA ALA A 252 1.63 -23.65 -10.41
C ALA A 252 0.66 -24.25 -11.43
N ASP A 253 0.98 -25.41 -12.00
CA ASP A 253 0.12 -26.10 -12.97
C ASP A 253 -1.07 -26.79 -12.29
N GLN A 254 -0.87 -27.40 -11.13
CA GLN A 254 -1.94 -27.98 -10.33
C GLN A 254 -2.94 -26.92 -9.90
N ASP A 255 -2.44 -25.78 -9.42
CA ASP A 255 -3.27 -24.64 -9.04
C ASP A 255 -4.13 -24.10 -10.19
N ARG A 256 -3.65 -24.21 -11.43
CA ARG A 256 -4.43 -23.84 -12.63
C ARG A 256 -5.56 -24.80 -12.92
N VAL A 257 -5.43 -26.08 -12.57
CA VAL A 257 -6.44 -27.12 -12.86
C VAL A 257 -7.39 -27.39 -11.70
N VAL A 258 -7.14 -26.85 -10.50
CA VAL A 258 -8.07 -26.98 -9.35
C VAL A 258 -9.46 -26.48 -9.71
N THR A 259 -10.45 -27.32 -9.48
CA THR A 259 -11.88 -27.07 -9.72
C THR A 259 -12.61 -26.62 -8.44
N LYS A 260 -13.81 -26.05 -8.58
CA LYS A 260 -14.66 -25.70 -7.44
C LYS A 260 -15.04 -26.95 -6.63
N GLU A 261 -15.32 -28.04 -7.33
CA GLU A 261 -15.74 -29.31 -6.76
C GLU A 261 -14.64 -29.92 -5.87
N GLU A 262 -13.38 -29.81 -6.28
CA GLU A 262 -12.23 -30.26 -5.49
C GLU A 262 -12.05 -29.43 -4.21
N LEU A 263 -12.22 -28.10 -4.31
CA LEU A 263 -12.15 -27.21 -3.15
C LEU A 263 -13.31 -27.41 -2.18
N VAL A 264 -14.51 -27.68 -2.70
CA VAL A 264 -15.66 -28.09 -1.88
C VAL A 264 -15.34 -29.38 -1.11
N ALA A 265 -14.78 -30.39 -1.78
CA ALA A 265 -14.43 -31.66 -1.14
C ALA A 265 -13.32 -31.49 -0.08
N ASP A 266 -12.32 -30.65 -0.36
CA ASP A 266 -11.24 -30.30 0.58
C ASP A 266 -11.80 -29.60 1.83
N LEU A 267 -12.74 -28.67 1.63
CA LEU A 267 -13.41 -27.94 2.71
C LEU A 267 -14.30 -28.86 3.57
N GLN A 268 -15.06 -29.76 2.95
CA GLN A 268 -15.88 -30.77 3.64
C GLN A 268 -15.01 -31.69 4.50
N LYS A 269 -13.91 -32.21 3.92
CA LYS A 269 -12.96 -33.06 4.64
C LYS A 269 -12.34 -32.32 5.83
N THR A 270 -11.91 -31.08 5.62
CA THR A 270 -11.34 -30.24 6.69
C THR A 270 -12.38 -30.00 7.80
N ALA A 271 -13.65 -29.82 7.45
CA ALA A 271 -14.73 -29.65 8.42
C ALA A 271 -14.98 -30.93 9.24
N ASP A 272 -14.97 -32.09 8.58
CA ASP A 272 -15.11 -33.40 9.22
C ASP A 272 -13.95 -33.66 10.20
N ASP A 273 -12.72 -33.33 9.80
CA ASP A 273 -11.53 -33.49 10.62
C ASP A 273 -11.56 -32.58 11.87
N LEU A 274 -12.14 -31.38 11.76
CA LEU A 274 -12.24 -30.41 12.86
C LEU A 274 -13.52 -30.53 13.69
N GLY A 275 -14.54 -31.23 13.20
CA GLY A 275 -15.88 -31.31 13.81
C GLY A 275 -16.63 -29.96 13.83
N ARG A 276 -16.22 -29.00 13.00
CA ARG A 276 -16.82 -27.66 12.85
C ARG A 276 -16.47 -27.07 11.50
N THR A 277 -17.19 -26.04 11.07
CA THR A 277 -16.85 -25.28 9.86
C THR A 277 -15.45 -24.68 9.97
N PRO A 278 -14.55 -24.88 8.99
CA PRO A 278 -13.20 -24.33 9.00
C PRO A 278 -13.21 -22.80 8.91
N THR A 279 -12.40 -22.14 9.73
CA THR A 279 -12.09 -20.70 9.64
C THR A 279 -10.99 -20.48 8.61
N LEU A 280 -10.72 -19.23 8.20
CA LEU A 280 -9.60 -18.90 7.32
C LEU A 280 -8.26 -19.45 7.86
N LYS A 281 -8.05 -19.38 9.19
CA LYS A 281 -6.86 -19.93 9.84
C LYS A 281 -6.78 -21.45 9.72
N ASP A 282 -7.92 -22.13 9.80
CA ASP A 282 -7.97 -23.58 9.66
C ASP A 282 -7.66 -24.01 8.23
N ILE A 283 -8.07 -23.25 7.22
CA ILE A 283 -7.70 -23.52 5.83
C ILE A 283 -6.19 -23.46 5.65
N THR A 284 -5.55 -22.39 6.11
CA THR A 284 -4.09 -22.26 6.04
C THR A 284 -3.36 -23.40 6.77
N THR A 285 -3.92 -23.91 7.86
CA THR A 285 -3.22 -24.87 8.74
C THR A 285 -3.55 -26.34 8.45
N HIS A 286 -4.74 -26.62 7.91
CA HIS A 286 -5.31 -27.97 7.89
C HIS A 286 -5.89 -28.39 6.54
N ALA A 287 -6.21 -27.46 5.64
CA ALA A 287 -6.72 -27.80 4.32
C ALA A 287 -5.59 -28.22 3.36
N ASN A 288 -5.93 -28.95 2.30
CA ASN A 288 -4.95 -29.34 1.28
C ASN A 288 -4.64 -28.21 0.31
N HIS A 289 -5.51 -27.19 0.23
CA HIS A 289 -5.32 -25.99 -0.57
C HIS A 289 -5.28 -24.74 0.31
N GLY A 290 -4.33 -23.84 0.00
CA GLY A 290 -4.25 -22.53 0.65
C GLY A 290 -5.47 -21.64 0.37
N ILE A 291 -5.73 -20.67 1.26
CA ILE A 291 -6.92 -19.80 1.20
C ILE A 291 -7.04 -19.03 -0.12
N ASP A 292 -5.92 -18.65 -0.73
CA ASP A 292 -5.90 -17.96 -2.02
C ASP A 292 -6.46 -18.82 -3.17
N THR A 293 -6.37 -20.15 -3.06
CA THR A 293 -6.98 -21.08 -4.04
C THR A 293 -8.49 -21.01 -4.01
N TYR A 294 -9.07 -20.85 -2.82
CA TYR A 294 -10.51 -20.63 -2.66
C TYR A 294 -10.93 -19.28 -3.24
N TYR A 295 -10.23 -18.19 -2.93
CA TYR A 295 -10.56 -16.86 -3.48
C TYR A 295 -10.41 -16.75 -5.01
N ARG A 296 -9.63 -17.64 -5.64
CA ARG A 296 -9.49 -17.70 -7.10
C ARG A 296 -10.59 -18.47 -7.80
N ARG A 297 -11.40 -19.25 -7.08
CA ARG A 297 -12.49 -20.05 -7.66
C ARG A 297 -13.86 -19.62 -7.17
N PHE A 298 -13.94 -19.11 -5.95
CA PHE A 298 -15.17 -18.61 -5.36
C PHE A 298 -15.06 -17.10 -5.20
N ASP A 299 -16.20 -16.41 -5.39
CA ASP A 299 -16.25 -14.95 -5.27
C ASP A 299 -15.90 -14.52 -3.82
N ASN A 300 -16.16 -15.39 -2.85
CA ASN A 300 -15.68 -15.30 -1.48
C ASN A 300 -15.60 -16.69 -0.79
N TYR A 301 -14.93 -16.76 0.37
CA TYR A 301 -14.78 -18.02 1.12
C TYR A 301 -16.11 -18.54 1.69
N THR A 302 -17.08 -17.65 1.98
CA THR A 302 -18.41 -18.05 2.46
C THR A 302 -19.19 -18.79 1.37
N ASP A 303 -19.00 -18.45 0.09
CA ASP A 303 -19.59 -19.19 -1.03
C ASP A 303 -19.04 -20.62 -1.10
N ALA A 304 -17.73 -20.78 -0.89
CA ALA A 304 -17.13 -22.11 -0.81
C ALA A 304 -17.73 -22.94 0.34
N VAL A 305 -17.90 -22.32 1.52
CA VAL A 305 -18.55 -22.94 2.70
C VAL A 305 -20.00 -23.32 2.40
N SER A 306 -20.74 -22.44 1.71
CA SER A 306 -22.13 -22.65 1.30
C SER A 306 -22.26 -23.79 0.28
N GLU A 307 -21.42 -23.80 -0.76
CA GLU A 307 -21.39 -24.85 -1.79
C GLU A 307 -20.93 -26.19 -1.22
N ALA A 308 -20.09 -26.17 -0.17
CA ALA A 308 -19.73 -27.32 0.63
C ALA A 308 -20.86 -27.83 1.55
N GLY A 309 -21.98 -27.12 1.65
CA GLY A 309 -23.11 -27.49 2.50
C GLY A 309 -22.81 -27.36 4.01
N LEU A 310 -21.81 -26.55 4.37
CA LEU A 310 -21.39 -26.35 5.75
C LEU A 310 -22.09 -25.12 6.36
N PRO A 311 -22.39 -25.14 7.67
CA PRO A 311 -22.96 -23.96 8.32
C PRO A 311 -21.92 -22.82 8.34
N PRO A 312 -22.29 -21.56 8.07
CA PRO A 312 -21.34 -20.45 8.05
C PRO A 312 -20.65 -20.24 9.40
N ASN A 313 -19.36 -19.89 9.36
CA ASN A 313 -18.52 -19.71 10.55
C ASN A 313 -18.72 -18.35 11.25
N ASN A 314 -19.38 -17.42 10.57
CA ASN A 314 -19.75 -16.14 11.14
C ASN A 314 -21.11 -16.27 11.82
N SER A 315 -21.13 -16.22 13.16
CA SER A 315 -22.33 -15.67 13.78
C SER A 315 -22.46 -14.26 13.24
N SER A 316 -23.58 -13.99 12.59
CA SER A 316 -23.94 -12.68 12.09
C SER A 316 -25.11 -12.18 12.94
N GLU A 317 -25.10 -10.92 13.30
CA GLU A 317 -26.17 -10.31 14.07
C GLU A 317 -26.84 -9.23 13.22
N GLU A 318 -28.15 -9.13 13.34
CA GLU A 318 -28.88 -7.97 12.85
C GLU A 318 -28.65 -6.81 13.82
N VAL A 319 -28.12 -5.71 13.30
CA VAL A 319 -27.79 -4.53 14.08
C VAL A 319 -28.42 -3.29 13.46
N GLU A 320 -29.00 -2.45 14.31
CA GLU A 320 -29.67 -1.22 13.92
C GLU A 320 -28.66 -0.05 13.89
N CYS A 321 -28.70 0.74 12.82
CA CYS A 321 -27.86 1.93 12.68
C CYS A 321 -28.25 2.98 13.71
N LEU A 322 -27.28 3.40 14.55
CA LEU A 322 -27.42 4.44 15.58
C LEU A 322 -27.70 5.85 15.03
N ASN A 323 -27.80 6.08 13.72
CA ASN A 323 -28.27 7.37 13.18
C ASN A 323 -29.63 7.29 12.47
N CYS A 324 -29.84 6.31 11.59
CA CYS A 324 -31.04 6.27 10.74
C CYS A 324 -32.04 5.16 11.10
N GLY A 325 -31.72 4.27 12.04
CA GLY A 325 -32.61 3.16 12.43
C GLY A 325 -32.70 2.01 11.42
N ASN A 326 -31.89 2.01 10.35
CA ASN A 326 -31.87 0.90 9.40
C ASN A 326 -31.19 -0.33 10.01
N THR A 327 -31.83 -1.49 9.90
CA THR A 327 -31.30 -2.77 10.35
C THR A 327 -30.47 -3.44 9.26
N GLU A 328 -29.24 -3.83 9.60
CA GLU A 328 -28.30 -4.48 8.67
C GLU A 328 -27.68 -5.72 9.32
N ARG A 329 -27.41 -6.77 8.52
CA ARG A 329 -26.73 -7.99 8.98
C ARG A 329 -25.23 -7.76 9.01
N ARG A 330 -24.59 -7.92 10.17
CA ARG A 330 -23.13 -7.74 10.36
C ARG A 330 -22.46 -8.96 11.00
N PRO A 331 -21.17 -9.23 10.73
CA PRO A 331 -20.42 -10.23 11.50
C PRO A 331 -20.36 -9.85 12.98
N SER A 332 -20.62 -10.80 13.89
CA SER A 332 -20.64 -10.57 15.34
C SER A 332 -19.36 -9.92 15.88
N SER A 333 -18.20 -10.20 15.29
CA SER A 333 -16.90 -9.60 15.69
C SER A 333 -16.81 -8.09 15.48
N LEU A 334 -17.63 -7.55 14.59
CA LEU A 334 -17.67 -6.13 14.21
C LEU A 334 -18.85 -5.39 14.83
N VAL A 335 -19.71 -6.09 15.57
CA VAL A 335 -20.74 -5.46 16.38
C VAL A 335 -20.05 -4.69 17.50
N ARG A 336 -20.30 -3.38 17.53
CA ARG A 336 -19.78 -2.45 18.55
C ARG A 336 -20.95 -1.81 19.27
N THR A 337 -20.64 -1.14 20.38
CA THR A 337 -21.62 -0.36 21.16
C THR A 337 -22.23 0.79 20.36
N LYS A 338 -21.50 1.32 19.35
CA LYS A 338 -22.02 2.29 18.37
C LYS A 338 -21.84 1.76 16.95
N THR A 339 -22.94 1.54 16.23
CA THR A 339 -22.94 0.94 14.88
C THR A 339 -23.66 1.85 13.89
N PHE A 340 -23.07 2.15 12.74
CA PHE A 340 -23.64 3.00 11.69
C PHE A 340 -23.60 2.30 10.32
N CYS A 341 -24.59 2.55 9.45
CA CYS A 341 -24.67 1.90 8.14
C CYS A 341 -23.59 2.35 7.16
N ASP A 342 -23.11 3.58 7.28
CA ASP A 342 -22.01 4.18 6.53
C ASP A 342 -21.44 5.42 7.24
N GLN A 343 -20.40 6.00 6.64
CA GLN A 343 -19.69 7.16 7.14
C GLN A 343 -20.58 8.41 7.23
N ASP A 344 -21.55 8.53 6.32
CA ASP A 344 -22.49 9.63 6.23
C ASP A 344 -23.42 9.67 7.45
N CYS A 345 -24.07 8.54 7.77
CA CYS A 345 -24.89 8.42 8.98
C CYS A 345 -24.11 8.70 10.26
N TYR A 346 -22.83 8.33 10.30
CA TYR A 346 -21.97 8.66 11.41
C TYR A 346 -21.71 10.17 11.53
N PHE A 347 -21.35 10.86 10.43
CA PHE A 347 -21.06 12.29 10.45
C PHE A 347 -22.24 13.16 10.87
N GLU A 348 -23.45 12.71 10.54
CA GLU A 348 -24.68 13.42 10.89
C GLU A 348 -25.09 13.21 12.34
N TRP A 349 -24.95 11.99 12.83
CA TRP A 349 -25.06 11.68 14.25
C TRP A 349 -24.13 12.55 15.10
N LEU A 350 -22.91 12.78 14.61
CA LEU A 350 -21.91 13.62 15.27
C LEU A 350 -22.27 15.11 15.24
N ARG A 351 -22.82 15.62 14.13
CA ARG A 351 -23.24 17.02 13.99
C ARG A 351 -24.29 17.44 15.02
N ASP A 352 -25.03 16.50 15.57
CA ASP A 352 -26.04 16.74 16.59
C ASP A 352 -25.45 16.75 18.03
N GLY A 353 -24.13 16.78 18.17
CA GLY A 353 -23.45 16.85 19.48
C GLY A 353 -23.58 15.59 20.33
N ALA A 354 -24.13 14.53 19.75
CA ALA A 354 -24.22 13.14 20.18
C ALA A 354 -24.68 12.86 21.64
N GLU A 355 -25.99 12.72 21.81
CA GLU A 355 -26.58 11.37 21.90
C GLU A 355 -27.78 11.34 20.94
N ASN A 356 -27.65 10.65 19.79
CA ASN A 356 -28.73 10.65 18.81
C ASN A 356 -29.36 9.26 18.59
N PRO A 357 -30.51 8.99 19.25
CA PRO A 357 -31.59 8.05 18.88
C PRO A 357 -32.59 8.63 17.85
N HIS A 358 -32.03 9.37 16.90
CA HIS A 358 -32.35 9.46 15.47
C HIS A 358 -33.05 10.71 14.91
N GLY A 359 -32.86 11.88 15.50
CA GLY A 359 -33.12 13.13 14.76
C GLY A 359 -32.31 13.22 13.45
N THR A 360 -32.97 13.66 12.38
CA THR A 360 -32.69 13.25 11.00
C THR A 360 -31.53 13.95 10.28
N PRO A 361 -30.93 13.23 9.32
CA PRO A 361 -30.26 13.82 8.16
C PRO A 361 -31.19 14.73 7.33
N ASP A 362 -30.71 15.90 6.90
CA ASP A 362 -31.35 16.66 5.81
C ASP A 362 -30.63 16.36 4.49
N TYR A 363 -30.83 15.14 4.02
CA TYR A 363 -30.62 14.81 2.63
C TYR A 363 -31.86 15.18 1.84
N ASP A 364 -31.71 15.26 0.52
CA ASP A 364 -32.87 15.20 -0.34
C ASP A 364 -33.74 14.01 0.07
N PRO A 365 -35.07 14.18 0.19
CA PRO A 365 -35.96 13.12 0.67
C PRO A 365 -35.87 11.80 -0.12
N ASN A 366 -35.21 11.81 -1.28
CA ASN A 366 -34.98 10.65 -2.12
C ASN A 366 -33.67 9.90 -1.84
N TRP A 367 -32.70 10.46 -1.10
CA TRP A 367 -31.34 9.88 -1.01
C TRP A 367 -31.31 8.47 -0.42
N PRO A 368 -31.97 8.16 0.71
CA PRO A 368 -31.97 6.79 1.24
C PRO A 368 -32.54 5.78 0.23
N GLN A 369 -33.63 6.13 -0.45
CA GLN A 369 -34.24 5.26 -1.47
C GLN A 369 -33.33 5.12 -2.69
N GLN A 370 -32.71 6.21 -3.15
CA GLN A 370 -31.82 6.20 -4.32
C GLN A 370 -30.50 5.47 -4.03
N ARG A 371 -29.97 5.57 -2.81
CA ARG A 371 -28.80 4.83 -2.35
C ARG A 371 -29.09 3.33 -2.34
N SER A 372 -30.18 2.90 -1.72
CA SER A 372 -30.59 1.49 -1.73
C SER A 372 -30.85 0.99 -3.14
N ALA A 373 -31.58 1.76 -3.96
CA ALA A 373 -31.84 1.41 -5.36
C ALA A 373 -30.56 1.35 -6.20
N THR A 374 -29.54 2.16 -5.90
CA THR A 374 -28.23 2.10 -6.57
C THR A 374 -27.50 0.83 -6.20
N LEU A 375 -27.42 0.50 -4.91
CA LEU A 375 -26.80 -0.74 -4.43
C LEU A 375 -27.50 -1.98 -5.01
N GLU A 376 -28.85 -1.99 -5.01
CA GLU A 376 -29.64 -3.08 -5.59
C GLU A 376 -29.44 -3.19 -7.11
N ARG A 377 -29.45 -2.07 -7.85
CA ARG A 377 -29.18 -2.04 -9.29
C ARG A 377 -27.82 -2.62 -9.62
N ASP A 378 -26.82 -2.28 -8.83
CA ASP A 378 -25.42 -2.65 -9.03
C ASP A 378 -25.09 -4.03 -8.43
N GLY A 379 -26.09 -4.76 -7.92
CA GLY A 379 -25.89 -6.07 -7.29
C GLY A 379 -25.02 -6.04 -6.04
N TYR A 380 -24.87 -4.86 -5.41
CA TYR A 380 -23.91 -4.58 -4.35
C TYR A 380 -22.45 -4.90 -4.77
N GLU A 381 -22.12 -4.79 -6.05
CA GLU A 381 -20.77 -4.99 -6.56
C GLU A 381 -20.10 -3.66 -6.88
N CYS A 382 -18.80 -3.58 -6.61
CA CYS A 382 -18.00 -2.42 -6.99
C CYS A 382 -17.95 -2.30 -8.51
N GLN A 383 -18.57 -1.25 -9.06
CA GLN A 383 -18.62 -0.97 -10.50
C GLN A 383 -17.26 -0.60 -11.11
N SER A 384 -16.20 -0.49 -10.30
CA SER A 384 -14.83 -0.25 -10.77
C SER A 384 -13.93 -1.49 -10.75
N CYS A 385 -14.14 -2.43 -9.83
CA CYS A 385 -13.23 -3.58 -9.67
C CYS A 385 -13.93 -4.93 -9.50
N GLY A 386 -15.25 -4.97 -9.50
CA GLY A 386 -16.05 -6.19 -9.34
C GLY A 386 -16.05 -6.78 -7.93
N MET A 387 -15.55 -6.06 -6.93
CA MET A 387 -15.58 -6.56 -5.55
C MET A 387 -17.03 -6.75 -5.08
N SER A 388 -17.36 -7.98 -4.69
CA SER A 388 -18.69 -8.33 -4.16
C SER A 388 -18.94 -7.73 -2.77
N LYS A 389 -20.21 -7.67 -2.39
CA LYS A 389 -20.67 -7.27 -1.07
C LYS A 389 -20.00 -8.08 0.04
N GLU A 390 -19.96 -9.39 -0.12
CA GLU A 390 -19.44 -10.33 0.88
C GLU A 390 -17.94 -10.11 1.08
N ARG A 391 -17.18 -9.99 -0.01
CA ARG A 391 -15.76 -9.64 0.05
C ARG A 391 -15.54 -8.26 0.67
N HIS A 392 -16.40 -7.30 0.38
CA HIS A 392 -16.33 -5.96 0.98
C HIS A 392 -16.59 -5.99 2.49
N ILE A 393 -17.57 -6.77 2.95
CA ILE A 393 -17.86 -6.96 4.37
C ILE A 393 -16.70 -7.68 5.06
N ASP A 394 -16.14 -8.73 4.45
CA ASP A 394 -15.01 -9.46 5.03
C ASP A 394 -13.75 -8.57 5.15
N GLN A 395 -13.49 -7.74 4.13
CA GLN A 395 -12.28 -6.91 4.06
C GLN A 395 -12.40 -5.59 4.82
N TYR A 396 -13.55 -4.93 4.74
CA TYR A 396 -13.76 -3.56 5.26
C TYR A 396 -14.82 -3.48 6.36
N GLY A 397 -15.60 -4.53 6.59
CA GLY A 397 -16.61 -4.56 7.66
C GLY A 397 -17.88 -3.76 7.39
N THR A 398 -18.04 -3.24 6.17
CA THR A 398 -19.17 -2.39 5.76
C THR A 398 -19.75 -2.85 4.42
N LEU A 399 -20.89 -2.29 4.02
CA LEU A 399 -21.38 -2.41 2.65
C LEU A 399 -20.52 -1.54 1.69
N PRO A 400 -20.50 -1.86 0.39
CA PRO A 400 -19.96 -0.97 -0.62
C PRO A 400 -20.61 0.43 -0.58
N HIS A 401 -19.83 1.44 -0.95
CA HIS A 401 -20.22 2.84 -0.86
C HIS A 401 -20.91 3.31 -2.15
N VAL A 402 -21.81 4.29 -2.06
CA VAL A 402 -22.45 4.92 -3.24
C VAL A 402 -21.77 6.25 -3.56
N HIS A 403 -21.26 6.36 -4.78
CA HIS A 403 -20.50 7.49 -5.30
C HIS A 403 -21.32 8.34 -6.28
N HIS A 404 -21.31 9.66 -6.12
CA HIS A 404 -21.85 10.59 -7.13
C HIS A 404 -20.86 10.80 -8.29
N ILE A 405 -21.23 10.41 -9.52
CA ILE A 405 -20.44 10.63 -10.75
C ILE A 405 -20.16 12.12 -10.97
N THR A 406 -21.20 12.93 -10.84
CA THR A 406 -21.09 14.39 -10.85
C THR A 406 -21.30 14.90 -9.44
N LYS A 407 -20.31 15.65 -8.94
CA LYS A 407 -20.27 16.11 -7.54
C LYS A 407 -21.53 16.86 -7.14
N TRP A 408 -22.00 16.59 -5.93
CA TRP A 408 -23.25 17.07 -5.35
C TRP A 408 -23.49 18.59 -5.47
N HIS A 409 -22.46 19.42 -5.35
CA HIS A 409 -22.55 20.89 -5.43
C HIS A 409 -22.77 21.44 -6.85
N LYS A 410 -22.80 20.58 -7.88
CA LYS A 410 -23.06 20.97 -9.28
C LYS A 410 -24.54 20.92 -9.66
N PHE A 411 -25.40 20.42 -8.78
CA PHE A 411 -26.83 20.36 -8.99
C PHE A 411 -27.54 21.25 -7.97
N GLU A 412 -28.44 22.10 -8.46
CA GLU A 412 -29.41 22.81 -7.60
C GLU A 412 -30.62 21.93 -7.28
N ASP A 413 -30.89 20.92 -8.12
CA ASP A 413 -32.04 20.03 -8.03
C ASP A 413 -31.67 18.67 -7.39
N PRO A 414 -32.18 18.39 -6.19
CA PRO A 414 -32.15 17.10 -5.50
C PRO A 414 -32.40 15.85 -6.33
N GLU A 415 -33.41 15.89 -7.22
CA GLU A 415 -33.81 14.72 -7.99
C GLU A 415 -32.78 14.37 -9.04
N LYS A 416 -32.14 15.38 -9.63
CA LYS A 416 -31.04 15.18 -10.60
C LYS A 416 -29.75 14.79 -9.92
N ARG A 417 -29.50 15.33 -8.73
CA ARG A 417 -28.32 15.00 -7.93
C ARG A 417 -28.28 13.51 -7.58
N ASN A 418 -29.40 12.98 -7.11
CA ASN A 418 -29.52 11.60 -6.65
C ASN A 418 -30.21 10.69 -7.67
N ALA A 419 -30.33 11.13 -8.93
CA ALA A 419 -30.78 10.26 -10.00
C ALA A 419 -29.84 9.06 -10.09
N LEU A 420 -30.37 7.84 -10.26
CA LEU A 420 -29.57 6.62 -10.39
C LEU A 420 -28.47 6.76 -11.46
N GLU A 421 -28.75 7.51 -12.53
CA GLU A 421 -27.81 7.85 -13.60
C GLU A 421 -26.51 8.51 -13.10
N ASN A 422 -26.58 9.21 -11.97
CA ASN A 422 -25.50 9.96 -11.37
C ASN A 422 -24.86 9.23 -10.18
N LEU A 423 -25.29 8.00 -9.89
CA LEU A 423 -24.86 7.21 -8.73
C LEU A 423 -24.24 5.87 -9.15
N LEU A 424 -23.20 5.44 -8.43
CA LEU A 424 -22.51 4.16 -8.65
C LEU A 424 -22.06 3.52 -7.35
N THR A 425 -22.03 2.20 -7.31
CA THR A 425 -21.51 1.43 -6.18
C THR A 425 -20.00 1.21 -6.31
N PHE A 426 -19.20 1.55 -5.29
CA PHE A 426 -17.76 1.31 -5.23
C PHE A 426 -17.32 0.70 -3.90
N CYS A 427 -16.27 -0.13 -3.91
CA CYS A 427 -15.59 -0.54 -2.68
C CYS A 427 -14.83 0.64 -2.06
N ALA A 428 -14.51 0.56 -0.76
CA ALA A 428 -13.83 1.63 -0.03
C ALA A 428 -12.58 2.17 -0.75
N SER A 429 -11.72 1.28 -1.24
CA SER A 429 -10.49 1.67 -1.97
C SER A 429 -10.76 2.34 -3.32
N CYS A 430 -11.73 1.86 -4.09
CA CYS A 430 -12.12 2.47 -5.36
C CYS A 430 -12.86 3.79 -5.15
N HIS A 431 -13.70 3.88 -4.11
CA HIS A 431 -14.43 5.08 -3.76
C HIS A 431 -13.46 6.26 -3.52
N THR A 432 -12.47 6.07 -2.64
CA THR A 432 -11.42 7.08 -2.38
C THR A 432 -10.65 7.44 -3.64
N LYS A 433 -10.32 6.45 -4.48
CA LYS A 433 -9.62 6.67 -5.75
C LYS A 433 -10.43 7.59 -6.67
N TRP A 434 -11.72 7.32 -6.86
CA TRP A 434 -12.58 8.06 -7.78
C TRP A 434 -12.99 9.45 -7.27
N GLU A 435 -13.06 9.68 -5.96
CA GLU A 435 -13.34 11.01 -5.40
C GLU A 435 -12.30 12.09 -5.79
N HIS A 436 -11.04 11.67 -5.91
CA HIS A 436 -9.90 12.54 -6.14
C HIS A 436 -9.54 12.71 -7.62
N LEU A 437 -10.10 11.89 -8.50
CA LEU A 437 -9.85 12.00 -9.93
C LEU A 437 -10.67 13.15 -10.55
N PRO A 438 -10.06 13.95 -11.45
CA PRO A 438 -10.77 15.03 -12.15
C PRO A 438 -11.66 14.52 -13.29
N VAL A 439 -11.59 13.21 -13.58
CA VAL A 439 -12.35 12.52 -14.63
C VAL A 439 -13.53 11.79 -14.01
N LYS A 440 -14.62 11.70 -14.77
CA LYS A 440 -15.81 10.93 -14.38
C LYS A 440 -15.59 9.47 -14.77
N PRO A 441 -16.02 8.50 -13.94
CA PRO A 441 -16.08 7.11 -14.37
C PRO A 441 -17.03 6.98 -15.56
N GLU A 442 -16.53 6.52 -16.71
CA GLU A 442 -17.37 6.03 -17.81
C GLU A 442 -17.70 4.58 -17.49
N ILE A 443 -18.98 4.29 -17.23
CA ILE A 443 -19.42 2.94 -16.90
C ILE A 443 -20.35 2.48 -18.02
N GLY A 444 -20.01 1.31 -18.57
CA GLY A 444 -20.68 0.67 -19.70
C GLY A 444 -21.80 -0.26 -19.29
#